data_AF-A0A224XU19-F1
#
_entry.id   AF-A0A224XU19-F1
#
_cell.length_a   1.000
_cell.length_b   1.000
_cell.length_c   1.000
_cell.angle_alpha   90.00
_cell.angle_beta   90.00
_cell.angle_gamma   90.00
#
_symmetry.space_group_name_H-M   'P 1'
#
loop_
_entity.id
_entity.type
_entity.pdbx_description
1 polymer ?
#
loop_
_entity_poly.entity_id
_entity_poly.type
_entity_poly.pdbx_seq_one_letter_code
_entity_poly.pdbx_strand_id
1 'polypeptide(L)' 'MSAACLLAGLFPPSGYQLWHPKIYWQPVPIWEDPFDVTDLSSSSCPRYGFERENALAEFDSESSQYQKLLQYV' A
#
# COMPACT_ATOMS: atom_id res chain seq x y z
N MET A 1 -5.67 6.21 -2.74
CA MET A 1 -7.15 6.30 -2.86
C MET A 1 -7.92 5.12 -2.23
N SER A 2 -7.28 4.02 -1.83
CA SER A 2 -7.98 2.83 -1.28
C SER A 2 -8.81 3.11 -0.02
N ALA A 3 -8.29 3.92 0.91
CA ALA A 3 -9.00 4.28 2.13
C ALA A 3 -10.34 4.99 1.86
N ALA A 4 -10.39 5.88 0.87
CA ALA A 4 -11.62 6.60 0.52
C ALA A 4 -12.72 5.66 0.01
N CYS A 5 -12.37 4.67 -0.81
CA CYS A 5 -13.34 3.68 -1.31
C CYS A 5 -13.90 2.81 -0.17
N LEU A 6 -13.04 2.41 0.77
CA LEU A 6 -13.46 1.64 1.94
C LEU A 6 -14.42 2.44 2.83
N LEU A 7 -14.12 3.71 3.08
CA LEU A 7 -14.96 4.61 3.89
C LEU A 7 -16.31 4.91 3.24
N ALA A 8 -16.37 4.96 1.90
CA ALA A 8 -17.63 5.12 1.18
C ALA A 8 -18.60 3.95 1.42
N GLY A 9 -18.10 2.72 1.60
CA GLY A 9 -18.91 1.56 1.95
C GLY A 9 -19.23 1.47 3.44
N LEU A 10 -18.29 1.85 4.30
CA LEU A 10 -18.45 1.76 5.76
C LEU A 10 -19.43 2.79 6.32
N PHE A 11 -19.45 3.99 5.73
CA PHE A 11 -20.28 5.11 6.18
C PHE A 11 -21.20 5.61 5.06
N PRO A 12 -22.28 4.87 4.72
CA PRO A 12 -23.27 5.35 3.77
C PRO A 12 -24.01 6.57 4.36
N PRO A 13 -24.14 7.69 3.62
CA PRO A 13 -24.81 8.88 4.14
C PRO A 13 -26.32 8.64 4.30
N SER A 14 -26.89 9.17 5.38
CA SER A 14 -28.35 9.13 5.62
C SER A 14 -28.86 10.43 6.25
N GLY A 15 -30.15 10.73 6.01
CA GLY A 15 -30.80 11.92 6.56
C GLY A 15 -30.05 13.21 6.22
N TYR A 16 -29.61 13.94 7.25
CA TYR A 16 -28.91 15.22 7.10
C TYR A 16 -27.51 15.11 6.48
N GLN A 17 -26.92 13.91 6.42
CA GLN A 17 -25.59 13.67 5.82
C GLN A 17 -25.64 13.64 4.28
N LEU A 18 -26.83 13.54 3.69
CA LEU A 18 -27.02 13.61 2.23
C LEU A 18 -26.94 15.05 1.76
N TRP A 19 -25.75 15.47 1.34
CA TRP A 19 -25.54 16.80 0.74
C TRP A 19 -26.12 16.90 -0.68
N HIS A 20 -26.32 15.77 -1.37
CA HIS A 20 -26.82 15.73 -2.74
C HIS A 20 -27.84 14.60 -2.96
N PRO A 21 -28.95 14.83 -3.69
CA PRO A 21 -30.04 13.87 -3.81
C PRO A 21 -29.73 12.63 -4.68
N LYS A 22 -28.65 12.66 -5.47
CA LYS A 22 -28.25 11.55 -6.35
C LYS A 22 -26.87 10.97 -6.05
N ILE A 23 -26.12 11.57 -5.12
CA ILE A 23 -24.75 11.14 -4.80
C ILE A 23 -24.75 10.67 -3.36
N TYR A 24 -24.68 9.35 -3.18
CA TYR A 24 -24.66 8.70 -1.87
C TYR A 24 -23.22 8.55 -1.35
N TRP A 25 -22.49 9.66 -1.35
CA TRP A 25 -21.11 9.73 -0.86
C TRP A 25 -20.99 10.91 0.10
N GLN A 26 -20.21 10.75 1.16
CA GLN A 26 -19.86 11.83 2.07
C GLN A 26 -18.34 11.97 2.19
N PRO A 27 -17.83 13.21 2.33
CA PRO A 27 -16.42 13.43 2.58
C PRO A 27 -16.07 12.96 3.99
N VAL A 28 -15.24 11.94 4.09
CA VAL A 28 -14.61 11.52 5.35
C VAL A 28 -13.16 11.98 5.32
N PRO A 29 -12.70 12.79 6.30
CA PRO A 29 -11.31 13.23 6.35
C PRO A 29 -10.36 12.04 6.47
N ILE A 30 -9.38 11.97 5.57
CA ILE A 30 -8.29 11.00 5.62
C ILE A 30 -7.03 11.81 5.89
N TRP A 31 -6.50 11.68 7.10
CA TRP A 31 -5.22 12.26 7.45
C TRP A 31 -4.14 11.26 7.08
N GLU A 32 -3.29 11.64 6.14
CA GLU A 32 -1.99 11.02 5.99
C GLU A 32 -1.00 11.84 6.80
N ASP A 33 -0.26 11.20 7.70
CA ASP A 33 0.93 11.82 8.24
C ASP A 33 2.06 11.53 7.24
N PRO A 34 2.75 12.57 6.72
CA PRO A 34 3.85 12.40 5.78
C PRO A 34 5.00 11.53 6.33
N PHE A 35 5.02 11.27 7.65
CA PHE A 35 6.00 10.43 8.34
C PHE A 35 5.41 9.13 8.93
N ASP A 36 4.10 8.88 8.78
CA ASP A 36 3.43 7.64 9.26
C ASP A 36 3.36 6.55 8.19
N VAL A 37 3.94 6.83 7.02
CA VAL A 37 4.90 5.84 6.52
C VAL A 37 6.06 5.85 7.50
N THR A 38 5.91 5.14 8.62
CA THR A 38 7.06 4.55 9.31
C THR A 38 8.00 4.13 8.19
N ASP A 39 9.20 4.70 8.18
CA ASP A 39 10.14 4.49 7.10
C ASP A 39 10.48 2.99 7.10
N LEU A 40 9.64 2.21 6.44
CA LEU A 40 9.85 0.82 6.11
C LEU A 40 10.94 0.75 5.04
N SER A 41 11.29 1.89 4.43
CA SER A 41 12.55 1.98 3.72
C SER A 41 13.65 1.74 4.74
N SER A 42 14.41 0.71 4.42
CA SER A 42 15.75 0.30 4.85
C SER A 42 16.68 1.29 5.58
N SER A 43 16.40 2.59 5.63
CA SER A 43 17.25 3.59 6.29
C SER A 43 17.34 3.38 7.82
N SER A 44 16.30 2.81 8.45
CA SER A 44 16.26 2.66 9.91
C SER A 44 16.79 1.31 10.44
N CYS A 45 17.04 0.31 9.58
CA CYS A 45 17.46 -1.03 10.02
C CYS A 45 18.64 -1.57 9.20
N PRO A 46 19.89 -1.43 9.71
CA PRO A 46 21.08 -1.92 9.03
C PRO A 46 21.05 -3.43 8.77
N ARG A 47 20.42 -4.22 9.65
CA ARG A 47 20.33 -5.68 9.47
C ARG A 47 19.41 -6.06 8.31
N TYR A 48 18.33 -5.32 8.10
CA TYR A 48 17.42 -5.56 6.98
C TYR A 48 18.14 -5.44 5.64
N GLY A 49 19.02 -4.44 5.48
CA GLY A 49 19.83 -4.28 4.26
C GLY A 49 20.68 -5.51 3.96
N PHE A 50 21.42 -6.01 4.97
CA PHE A 50 22.26 -7.20 4.82
C PHE A 50 21.46 -8.46 4.48
N GLU A 51 20.35 -8.71 5.17
CA GLU A 51 19.54 -9.91 4.88
C GLU A 51 18.81 -9.80 3.55
N ARG A 52 18.41 -8.59 3.13
CA ARG A 52 17.83 -8.36 1.81
C ARG A 52 18.84 -8.69 0.71
N GLU A 53 20.09 -8.28 0.87
CA GLU A 53 21.15 -8.59 -0.11
C GLU A 53 21.44 -10.10 -0.16
N ASN A 54 21.50 -10.78 0.99
CA ASN A 54 21.68 -12.24 1.03
C ASN A 54 20.53 -12.98 0.33
N ALA A 55 19.29 -12.59 0.63
CA ALA A 55 18.11 -13.21 0.03
C ALA A 55 18.04 -12.98 -1.49
N LEU A 56 18.45 -11.80 -1.97
CA LEU A 56 18.54 -11.53 -3.41
C LEU A 56 19.63 -12.37 -4.09
N ALA A 57 20.81 -12.51 -3.45
CA ALA A 57 21.88 -13.34 -3.98
C ALA A 57 21.50 -14.83 -4.05
N GLU A 58 20.81 -15.34 -3.02
CA GLU A 58 20.24 -16.69 -3.01
C GLU A 58 19.22 -16.85 -4.14
N PHE A 59 18.27 -15.92 -4.25
CA PHE A 59 17.26 -15.94 -5.31
C PHE A 59 17.87 -15.91 -6.71
N ASP A 60 18.88 -15.07 -6.98
CA ASP A 60 19.53 -14.98 -8.28
C ASP A 60 20.26 -16.28 -8.66
N SER A 61 20.86 -16.96 -7.68
CA SER A 61 21.51 -18.24 -7.89
C SER A 61 20.51 -19.34 -8.28
N GLU A 62 19.37 -19.42 -7.59
CA GLU A 62 18.34 -20.43 -7.80
C GLU A 62 17.44 -20.14 -9.02
N SER A 63 17.21 -18.85 -9.29
CA SER A 63 16.31 -18.39 -10.36
C SER A 63 16.98 -18.21 -11.72
N SER A 64 18.29 -18.42 -11.81
CA SER A 64 19.08 -18.37 -13.05
C SER A 64 18.46 -19.21 -14.18
N GLN A 65 17.82 -20.34 -13.85
CA GLN A 65 17.10 -21.20 -14.81
C GLN A 65 15.72 -20.67 -15.24
N TYR A 66 15.12 -19.75 -14.49
CA TYR A 66 13.75 -19.22 -14.67
C TYR A 66 13.71 -17.78 -15.20
N GLN A 67 14.83 -17.24 -15.65
CA GLN A 67 14.97 -15.84 -16.13
C GLN A 67 13.90 -15.44 -17.16
N LYS A 68 13.50 -16.37 -18.05
CA LYS A 68 12.47 -16.10 -19.08
C LYS A 68 11.08 -15.88 -18.49
N LEU A 69 10.77 -16.50 -17.36
CA LEU A 69 9.47 -16.35 -16.69
C LEU A 69 9.43 -15.07 -15.85
N LEU A 70 10.57 -14.71 -15.25
CA LEU A 70 10.70 -13.50 -14.43
C LEU A 70 10.66 -12.19 -15.25
N GLN A 71 10.86 -12.25 -16.57
CA GLN A 71 10.78 -11.06 -17.44
C GLN A 71 9.39 -10.40 -17.46
N TYR A 72 8.34 -11.10 -17.03
CA TYR A 72 6.95 -10.65 -17.09
C TYR A 72 6.39 -10.21 -15.73
N VAL A 73 7.21 -10.21 -14.68
CA VAL A 73 6.88 -9.76 -13.32
C VAL A 73 7.52 -8.38 -13.10
#